data_AF-A0A349XSR5-F1
#
_entry.id   AF-A0A349XSR5-F1
#
_cell.length_a   1.000
_cell.length_b   1.000
_cell.length_c   1.000
_cell.angle_alpha   90.00
_cell.angle_beta   90.00
_cell.angle_gamma   90.00
#
_symmetry.space_group_name_H-M   'P 1'
#
loop_
_entity.id
_entity.type
_entity.pdbx_description
1 polymer ?
#
loop_
_entity_poly.entity_id
_entity_poly.type
_entity_poly.pdbx_seq_one_letter_code
_entity_poly.pdbx_strand_id
1 'polypeptide(L)' 'MNANIALNEDITPIGSDYDTVRGVIELLTLDYREQPSLEAIAARLGQSPTQLQKTFTRWAGLSPKAFLQAVTLDH' A
#
# COMPACT_ATOMS: atom_id res chain seq x y z
N MET A 1 27.29 18.95 -11.22
CA MET A 1 25.81 18.97 -11.34
C MET A 1 25.30 18.37 -10.05
N ASN A 2 24.85 19.21 -9.12
CA ASN A 2 24.50 18.76 -7.77
C ASN A 2 22.98 18.73 -7.69
N ALA A 3 22.39 17.53 -7.73
CA ALA A 3 20.99 17.37 -7.46
C ALA A 3 20.77 17.63 -5.96
N ASN A 4 20.45 18.88 -5.61
CA ASN A 4 19.82 19.19 -4.32
C ASN A 4 18.43 18.57 -4.34
N ILE A 5 18.35 17.29 -3.93
CA ILE A 5 17.09 16.62 -3.62
C ILE A 5 16.65 17.21 -2.28
N ALA A 6 16.09 18.41 -2.35
CA ALA A 6 15.43 18.99 -1.21
C ALA A 6 14.21 18.11 -0.94
N LEU A 7 14.23 17.40 0.19
CA LEU A 7 13.13 16.59 0.70
C LEU A 7 12.02 17.57 1.12
N ASN A 8 11.31 18.12 0.13
CA ASN A 8 10.44 19.29 0.27
C ASN A 8 9.08 18.98 0.89
N GLU A 9 8.76 17.71 1.11
CA GLU A 9 7.47 17.30 1.66
C GLU A 9 7.72 16.45 2.89
N ASP A 10 7.11 16.86 4.01
CA ASP A 10 6.93 15.99 5.16
C ASP A 10 6.11 14.78 4.68
N ILE A 11 6.83 13.69 4.39
CA ILE A 11 6.21 12.42 4.00
C ILE A 11 5.60 11.71 5.20
N THR A 12 5.91 12.20 6.42
CA THR A 12 5.34 11.69 7.65
C THR A 12 3.83 11.89 7.61
N PRO A 13 3.06 10.82 7.61
CA PRO A 13 1.63 10.91 7.47
C PRO A 13 0.99 11.37 8.78
N ILE A 14 0.02 12.25 8.66
CA ILE A 14 -0.83 12.75 9.74
C ILE A 14 -2.18 12.02 9.60
N GLY A 15 -2.61 11.24 10.60
CA GLY A 15 -3.90 10.53 10.58
C GLY A 15 -3.83 9.03 10.24
N SER A 16 -4.89 8.48 9.64
CA SER A 16 -5.14 7.03 9.51
C SER A 16 -4.41 6.32 8.37
N ASP A 17 -3.43 6.97 7.73
CA ASP A 17 -2.67 6.39 6.62
C ASP A 17 -1.85 5.18 7.07
N TYR A 18 -1.23 5.25 8.26
CA TYR A 18 -0.48 4.12 8.81
C TYR A 18 -1.40 2.91 9.01
N ASP A 19 -2.56 3.10 9.63
CA ASP A 19 -3.54 2.04 9.83
C ASP A 19 -4.04 1.44 8.52
N THR A 20 -4.20 2.29 7.50
CA THR A 20 -4.56 1.86 6.14
C THR A 20 -3.49 0.95 5.57
N VAL A 21 -2.23 1.40 5.56
CA VAL A 21 -1.11 0.63 4.99
C VAL A 21 -0.89 -0.67 5.76
N ARG A 22 -0.93 -0.61 7.10
CA ARG A 22 -0.84 -1.80 7.97
C ARG A 22 -1.94 -2.81 7.65
N GLY A 23 -3.18 -2.37 7.54
CA GLY A 23 -4.32 -3.24 7.21
C GLY A 23 -4.22 -3.86 5.82
N VAL A 24 -3.72 -3.12 4.83
CA VAL A 24 -3.48 -3.66 3.48
C VAL A 24 -2.39 -4.75 3.52
N ILE A 25 -1.27 -4.51 4.19
CA ILE A 25 -0.19 -5.51 4.30
C ILE A 25 -0.69 -6.76 5.02
N GLU A 26 -1.44 -6.61 6.12
CA GLU A 26 -2.04 -7.71 6.87
C GLU A 26 -2.94 -8.58 5.96
N LEU A 27 -3.84 -7.96 5.20
CA LEU A 27 -4.72 -8.68 4.28
C LEU A 27 -3.95 -9.35 3.13
N LEU A 28 -2.95 -8.67 2.57
CA LEU A 28 -2.14 -9.23 1.48
C LEU A 28 -1.23 -10.38 1.93
N THR A 29 -0.87 -10.46 3.21
CA THR A 29 0.01 -11.50 3.75
C THR A 29 -0.76 -12.68 4.35
N LEU A 30 -1.95 -12.46 4.92
CA LEU A 30 -2.81 -13.53 5.43
C LEU A 30 -3.57 -14.24 4.31
N ASP A 31 -4.12 -13.49 3.36
CA ASP A 31 -4.96 -14.01 2.29
C ASP A 31 -4.20 -14.18 0.96
N TYR A 32 -2.87 -14.16 0.98
CA TYR A 32 -2.03 -14.15 -0.24
C TYR A 32 -2.38 -15.29 -1.24
N ARG A 33 -2.83 -16.44 -0.73
CA ARG A 33 -3.25 -17.60 -1.54
C ARG A 33 -4.51 -17.36 -2.35
N GLU A 34 -5.42 -16.52 -1.85
CA GLU A 34 -6.67 -16.17 -2.54
C GLU A 34 -6.48 -15.01 -3.52
N GLN A 35 -5.29 -14.41 -3.57
CA GLN A 35 -4.95 -13.26 -4.40
C GLN A 35 -6.03 -12.16 -4.35
N PRO A 36 -6.32 -11.61 -3.17
CA PRO A 36 -7.42 -10.66 -3.00
C PRO A 36 -7.25 -9.45 -3.92
N SER A 37 -8.35 -9.04 -4.56
CA SER A 37 -8.35 -7.84 -5.39
C SER A 37 -8.26 -6.57 -4.54
N LEU A 38 -7.83 -5.47 -5.16
CA LEU A 38 -7.78 -4.16 -4.51
C LEU A 38 -9.15 -3.74 -3.96
N GLU A 39 -10.21 -4.03 -4.70
CA GLU A 39 -11.59 -3.75 -4.33
C GLU A 39 -12.04 -4.53 -3.10
N ALA A 40 -11.65 -5.81 -3.01
CA ALA A 40 -11.97 -6.64 -1.85
C ALA A 40 -11.27 -6.12 -0.57
N ILE A 41 -10.01 -5.73 -0.69
CA ILE A 41 -9.24 -5.14 0.41
C ILE A 41 -9.86 -3.81 0.83
N ALA A 42 -10.19 -2.94 -0.13
CA ALA A 42 -10.82 -1.65 0.13
C ALA A 42 -12.18 -1.80 0.82
N ALA A 43 -13.01 -2.76 0.38
CA ALA A 43 -14.29 -3.06 1.01
C ALA A 43 -14.13 -3.51 2.47
N ARG A 44 -13.15 -4.38 2.76
CA ARG A 44 -12.85 -4.83 4.13
C ARG A 44 -12.35 -3.71 5.03
N LEU A 45 -11.61 -2.75 4.49
CA LEU A 45 -11.08 -1.59 5.22
C LEU A 45 -12.04 -0.39 5.24
N GLY A 46 -13.22 -0.50 4.62
CA GLY A 46 -14.19 0.60 4.54
C GLY A 46 -13.69 1.83 3.77
N GLN A 47 -12.78 1.61 2.79
CA GLN A 47 -12.16 2.68 2.02
C GLN A 47 -12.51 2.59 0.53
N SER A 48 -12.29 3.69 -0.19
CA SER A 48 -12.34 3.64 -1.66
C SER A 48 -11.08 2.97 -2.22
N PRO A 49 -11.20 2.13 -3.27
CA PRO A 49 -10.05 1.47 -3.90
C PRO A 49 -8.99 2.48 -4.38
N THR A 50 -9.43 3.59 -4.96
CA THR A 50 -8.54 4.65 -5.48
C THR A 50 -7.72 5.31 -4.37
N GLN A 51 -8.34 5.64 -3.22
CA GLN A 51 -7.64 6.26 -2.10
C GLN A 51 -6.65 5.28 -1.47
N LEU A 52 -7.07 4.02 -1.29
CA LEU A 52 -6.21 2.97 -0.76
C LEU A 52 -5.00 2.74 -1.67
N GLN A 53 -5.19 2.65 -2.99
CA GLN A 53 -4.09 2.49 -3.95
C GLN A 53 -3.10 3.65 -3.89
N LYS A 54 -3.57 4.90 -3.84
CA LYS A 54 -2.70 6.08 -3.74
C LYS A 54 -1.91 6.08 -2.43
N THR A 55 -2.59 5.85 -1.32
CA THR A 55 -1.98 5.83 0.02
C THR A 55 -0.93 4.73 0.11
N PHE A 56 -1.28 3.51 -0.32
CA PHE A 56 -0.35 2.39 -0.33
C PHE A 56 0.85 2.63 -1.24
N THR A 57 0.65 3.11 -2.47
CA THR A 57 1.75 3.35 -3.41
C THR A 57 2.69 4.45 -2.93
N ARG A 58 2.17 5.51 -2.31
CA ARG A 58 2.96 6.59 -1.70
C ARG A 58 3.89 6.06 -0.60
N TRP A 59 3.43 5.07 0.18
CA TRP A 59 4.17 4.51 1.30
C TRP A 59 5.09 3.36 0.92
N ALA A 60 4.57 2.36 0.23
CA ALA A 60 5.28 1.14 -0.13
C ALA A 60 6.20 1.32 -1.34
N GLY A 61 6.07 2.43 -2.08
CA GLY A 61 6.81 2.68 -3.32
C GLY A 61 6.35 1.84 -4.52
N LEU A 62 5.33 0.99 -4.35
CA LEU A 62 4.76 0.15 -5.39
C LEU A 62 3.28 -0.14 -5.14
N SER A 63 2.57 -0.58 -6.18
CA SER A 63 1.13 -0.85 -6.10
C SER A 63 0.82 -2.10 -5.26
N PRO A 64 -0.38 -2.22 -4.64
CA PRO A 64 -0.80 -3.43 -3.92
C PRO A 64 -0.69 -4.72 -4.75
N LYS A 65 -0.98 -4.65 -6.05
CA LYS A 65 -0.83 -5.78 -6.98
C LYS A 65 0.63 -6.20 -7.16
N ALA A 66 1.52 -5.23 -7.37
CA ALA A 66 2.96 -5.50 -7.50
C ALA A 66 3.53 -6.07 -6.19
N PHE A 67 3.01 -5.61 -5.05
CA PHE A 67 3.39 -6.11 -3.73
C PHE A 67 2.97 -7.57 -3.56
N LEU A 68 1.71 -7.88 -3.87
CA LEU A 68 1.19 -9.24 -3.86
C LEU A 68 2.02 -10.17 -4.75
N GLN A 69 2.37 -9.72 -5.96
CA GLN A 69 3.23 -10.49 -6.86
C GLN A 69 4.59 -10.77 -6.22
N ALA A 70 5.23 -9.77 -5.63
CA ALA A 70 6.53 -9.93 -4.97
C ALA A 70 6.47 -10.92 -3.80
N VAL A 71 5.45 -10.88 -2.94
CA VAL A 71 5.32 -11.81 -1.80
C VAL A 71 4.94 -13.23 -2.22
N THR A 72 4.28 -13.40 -3.38
CA THR A 72 3.97 -14.73 -3.94
C THR A 72 5.15 -15.38 -4.67
N LEU A 73 6.13 -14.60 -5.12
CA LEU A 73 7.33 -15.09 -5.81
C LEU A 73 8.39 -15.65 -4.84
N ASP A 74 8.32 -15.29 -3.55
CA ASP A 74 9.24 -15.72 -2.49
C ASP A 74 8.82 -17.05 -1.82
N HIS A 75 7.65 -17.60 -2.16
CA HIS A 75 7.09 -18.86 -1.64
C HIS A 75 6.92 -19.90 -2.74
#